data_AF-A0A3N2G2H5-F1
#
_entry.id   AF-A0A3N2G2H5-F1
#
_cell.length_a   1.000
_cell.length_b   1.000
_cell.length_c   1.000
_cell.angle_alpha   90.00
_cell.angle_beta   90.00
_cell.angle_gamma   90.00
#
_symmetry.space_group_name_H-M   'P 1'
#
loop_
_entity.id
_entity.type
_entity.pdbx_description
1 polymer ?
#
loop_
_entity_poly.entity_id
_entity_poly.type
_entity_poly.pdbx_seq_one_letter_code
_entity_poly.pdbx_strand_id
1 'polypeptide(L)'
;MSDGFHAEAPPRASVGDLLGDVTRDLSTLLRQEVELAKAEVKQSAQQAAKGGSMFAGAGVAGHMVLLFLSVALWWALGDAMGRSWSAVVVAVVWALVGAVLFVRGRTEARRVKGLPRTAESVKKIPNALQGHEEKN
;
A
#
# COMPACT_ATOMS: atom_id res chain seq x y z
N MET A 1 -62.39 16.98 -45.91
CA MET A 1 -61.86 17.06 -44.53
C MET A 1 -60.80 15.98 -44.42
N SER A 2 -59.54 16.35 -44.62
CA SER A 2 -58.39 15.44 -44.55
C SER A 2 -57.20 16.29 -44.16
N ASP A 3 -56.94 16.35 -42.85
CA ASP A 3 -55.79 17.03 -42.26
C ASP A 3 -54.52 16.27 -42.65
N GLY A 4 -53.67 16.95 -43.41
CA GLY A 4 -52.34 16.46 -43.77
C GLY A 4 -51.46 16.46 -42.53
N PHE A 5 -51.08 15.27 -42.09
CA PHE A 5 -49.99 15.07 -41.14
C PHE A 5 -48.70 15.59 -41.78
N HIS A 6 -48.32 16.83 -41.48
CA HIS A 6 -46.99 17.34 -41.77
C HIS A 6 -46.04 16.76 -40.72
N ALA A 7 -45.40 15.64 -41.07
CA ALA A 7 -44.23 15.16 -40.34
C ALA A 7 -43.09 16.17 -40.55
N GLU A 8 -42.91 17.06 -39.59
CA GLU A 8 -41.80 18.00 -39.54
C GLU A 8 -40.50 17.18 -39.42
N ALA A 9 -39.71 17.16 -40.49
CA ALA A 9 -38.43 16.47 -40.50
C ALA A 9 -37.53 17.12 -39.43
N PRO A 10 -36.93 16.35 -38.50
CA PRO A 10 -36.14 16.93 -37.44
C PRO A 10 -34.99 17.76 -38.03
N PRO A 11 -34.69 18.94 -37.46
CA PRO A 11 -33.60 19.79 -37.95
C PRO A 11 -32.30 18.99 -38.02
N ARG A 12 -31.63 19.05 -39.18
CA ARG A 12 -30.34 18.38 -39.39
C ARG A 12 -29.34 18.95 -38.40
N ALA A 13 -28.83 18.11 -37.49
CA ALA A 13 -27.81 18.49 -36.53
C ALA A 13 -26.61 19.11 -37.26
N SER A 14 -26.16 20.27 -36.80
CA SER A 14 -25.00 20.94 -37.39
C SER A 14 -23.73 20.19 -37.00
N VAL A 15 -22.65 20.36 -37.77
CA VAL A 15 -21.33 19.80 -37.45
C VAL A 15 -20.84 20.28 -36.07
N GLY A 16 -21.24 21.49 -35.65
CA GLY A 16 -20.95 22.03 -34.33
C GLY A 16 -21.66 21.29 -33.19
N ASP A 17 -22.92 20.87 -33.42
CA ASP A 17 -23.69 20.10 -32.44
C ASP A 17 -23.09 18.71 -32.24
N LEU A 18 -22.72 18.03 -33.33
CA LEU A 18 -22.08 16.71 -33.29
C LEU A 18 -20.71 16.74 -32.59
N LEU A 19 -19.92 17.79 -32.82
CA LEU A 19 -18.61 17.94 -32.16
C LEU A 19 -18.77 18.23 -30.65
N GLY A 20 -19.83 18.96 -30.28
CA GLY A 20 -20.22 19.20 -28.90
C GLY A 20 -20.61 17.92 -28.16
N ASP A 21 -21.37 17.06 -28.81
CA ASP A 21 -21.81 15.76 -28.27
C ASP A 21 -20.61 14.82 -28.07
N VAL A 22 -19.72 14.68 -29.08
CA VAL A 22 -18.52 13.85 -28.96
C VAL A 22 -17.58 14.33 -27.84
N THR A 23 -17.41 15.65 -27.71
CA THR A 23 -16.59 16.23 -26.64
C THR A 23 -17.19 15.94 -25.26
N ARG A 24 -18.51 16.01 -25.14
CA ARG A 24 -19.24 15.69 -23.91
C ARG A 24 -19.14 14.22 -23.54
N ASP A 25 -19.24 13.33 -24.53
CA ASP A 25 -19.09 11.89 -24.34
C ASP A 25 -17.67 11.54 -23.91
N LEU A 26 -16.65 12.12 -24.55
CA LEU A 26 -15.25 11.92 -24.15
C LEU A 26 -14.98 12.42 -22.73
N SER A 27 -15.53 13.59 -22.36
CA SER A 27 -15.42 14.13 -21.01
C SER A 27 -16.09 13.22 -19.97
N THR A 28 -17.20 12.58 -20.36
CA THR A 28 -17.89 11.58 -19.53
C THR A 28 -17.05 10.32 -19.33
N LEU A 29 -16.45 9.79 -20.40
CA LEU A 29 -15.57 8.62 -20.33
C LEU A 29 -14.33 8.88 -19.46
N LEU A 30 -13.68 10.03 -19.63
CA LEU A 30 -12.52 10.41 -18.81
C LEU A 30 -12.88 10.47 -17.32
N ARG A 31 -14.04 11.04 -17.00
CA ARG A 31 -14.52 11.07 -15.61
C ARG A 31 -14.81 9.67 -15.07
N GLN A 32 -15.36 8.78 -15.89
CA GLN A 32 -15.60 7.39 -15.52
C GLN A 32 -14.30 6.64 -15.25
N GLU A 33 -13.27 6.80 -16.08
CA GLU A 33 -11.97 6.18 -15.87
C GLU A 33 -11.28 6.69 -14.59
N VAL A 34 -11.41 7.98 -14.29
CA VAL A 34 -10.91 8.54 -13.03
C VAL A 34 -11.65 7.93 -11.83
N GLU A 35 -12.98 7.83 -11.89
CA GLU A 35 -13.77 7.22 -10.82
C GLU A 35 -13.46 5.72 -10.67
N LEU A 36 -13.23 5.01 -11.78
CA LEU A 36 -12.84 3.61 -11.77
C LEU A 36 -11.45 3.41 -11.16
N ALA A 37 -10.45 4.18 -11.61
CA ALA A 37 -9.10 4.14 -11.06
C ALA A 37 -9.11 4.47 -9.56
N LYS A 38 -9.93 5.44 -9.14
CA LYS A 38 -10.13 5.77 -7.73
C LYS A 38 -10.76 4.62 -6.95
N ALA A 39 -11.75 3.94 -7.53
CA ALA A 39 -12.37 2.76 -6.93
C ALA A 39 -11.36 1.61 -6.78
N GLU A 40 -10.54 1.34 -7.79
CA GLU A 40 -9.52 0.29 -7.78
C GLU A 40 -8.40 0.59 -6.77
N VAL A 41 -7.94 1.84 -6.70
CA VAL A 41 -6.98 2.28 -5.67
C VAL A 41 -7.57 2.13 -4.28
N LYS A 42 -8.83 2.54 -4.07
CA LYS A 42 -9.52 2.38 -2.78
C LYS A 42 -9.65 0.91 -2.40
N GLN A 43 -10.06 0.06 -3.33
CA GLN A 43 -10.22 -1.38 -3.11
C GLN A 43 -8.87 -2.04 -2.80
N SER A 44 -7.82 -1.68 -3.54
CA SER A 44 -6.44 -2.12 -3.29
C SER A 44 -5.95 -1.70 -1.91
N ALA A 45 -6.18 -0.44 -1.54
CA ALA A 45 -5.84 0.09 -0.23
C ALA A 45 -6.60 -0.62 0.91
N GLN A 46 -7.89 -0.91 0.72
CA GLN A 46 -8.69 -1.67 1.70
C GLN A 46 -8.19 -3.11 1.86
N GLN A 47 -7.85 -3.79 0.76
CA GLN A 47 -7.28 -5.14 0.82
C GLN A 47 -5.92 -5.15 1.51
N ALA A 48 -5.03 -4.22 1.15
CA ALA A 48 -3.75 -4.05 1.80
C ALA A 48 -3.90 -3.72 3.29
N ALA A 49 -4.85 -2.83 3.65
CA ALA A 49 -5.13 -2.47 5.03
C ALA A 49 -5.68 -3.66 5.83
N LYS A 50 -6.59 -4.45 5.25
CA LYS A 50 -7.13 -5.68 5.86
C LYS A 50 -6.03 -6.72 6.08
N GLY A 51 -5.18 -6.95 5.08
CA GLY A 51 -4.04 -7.86 5.21
C GLY A 51 -3.05 -7.37 6.27
N GLY A 52 -2.68 -6.10 6.21
CA GLY A 52 -1.77 -5.46 7.17
C GLY A 52 -2.30 -5.49 8.60
N SER A 53 -3.60 -5.25 8.80
CA SER A 53 -4.22 -5.29 10.14
C SER A 53 -4.27 -6.71 10.72
N MET A 54 -4.52 -7.73 9.89
CA MET A 54 -4.44 -9.13 10.32
C MET A 54 -3.03 -9.50 10.78
N PHE A 55 -1.99 -9.11 10.05
CA PHE A 55 -0.60 -9.34 10.48
C PHE A 55 -0.24 -8.58 11.76
N ALA A 56 -0.69 -7.33 11.90
CA ALA A 56 -0.50 -6.57 13.12
C ALA A 56 -1.19 -7.25 14.32
N GLY A 57 -2.45 -7.68 14.16
CA GLY A 57 -3.19 -8.42 15.18
C GLY A 57 -2.53 -9.75 15.54
N ALA A 58 -2.06 -10.51 14.55
CA ALA A 58 -1.32 -11.74 14.76
C ALA A 58 0.01 -11.49 15.50
N GLY A 59 0.70 -10.39 15.22
CA GLY A 59 1.89 -9.97 15.95
C GLY A 59 1.61 -9.72 17.44
N VAL A 60 0.53 -9.00 17.75
CA VAL A 60 0.10 -8.75 19.13
C VAL A 60 -0.31 -10.06 19.83
N ALA A 61 -1.12 -10.90 19.18
CA ALA A 61 -1.54 -12.18 19.73
C ALA A 61 -0.35 -13.11 19.99
N GLY A 62 0.59 -13.20 19.03
CA GLY A 62 1.82 -13.96 19.18
C GLY A 62 2.70 -13.43 20.33
N HIS A 63 2.79 -12.11 20.50
CA HIS A 63 3.49 -11.50 21.63
C HIS A 63 2.85 -11.90 22.98
N MET A 64 1.52 -11.88 23.08
CA MET A 64 0.81 -12.32 24.29
C MET A 64 1.02 -13.80 24.60
N VAL A 65 1.02 -14.67 23.58
CA VAL A 65 1.35 -16.09 23.76
C VAL A 65 2.77 -16.24 24.32
N LEU A 66 3.75 -15.54 23.75
CA LEU A 66 5.13 -15.58 24.22
C LEU A 66 5.28 -15.06 25.66
N LEU A 67 4.55 -14.01 26.02
CA LEU A 67 4.50 -13.50 27.39
C LEU A 67 3.97 -14.55 28.37
N PHE A 68 2.82 -15.16 28.08
CA PHE A 68 2.24 -16.16 28.96
C PHE A 68 3.09 -17.45 29.04
N LEU A 69 3.71 -17.87 27.93
CA LEU A 69 4.67 -18.97 27.96
C LEU A 69 5.89 -18.64 28.83
N SER A 70 6.35 -17.38 28.82
CA SER A 70 7.47 -16.95 29.68
C SER A 70 7.09 -17.00 31.16
N VAL A 71 5.89 -16.53 31.51
CA VAL A 71 5.38 -16.61 32.88
C VAL A 71 5.17 -18.07 33.30
N ALA A 72 4.58 -18.90 32.44
CA ALA A 72 4.38 -20.32 32.71
C ALA A 72 5.71 -21.04 32.91
N LEU A 73 6.71 -20.79 32.06
CA LEU A 73 8.05 -21.35 32.19
C LEU A 73 8.74 -20.88 33.48
N TRP A 74 8.59 -19.61 33.84
CA TRP A 74 9.09 -19.10 35.11
C TRP A 74 8.47 -19.86 36.29
N TRP A 75 7.13 -19.96 36.33
CA TRP A 75 6.45 -20.69 37.40
C TRP A 75 6.86 -22.17 37.46
N ALA A 76 6.87 -22.86 36.31
CA ALA A 76 7.23 -24.27 36.22
C ALA A 76 8.66 -24.56 36.70
N LEU A 77 9.63 -23.73 36.35
CA LEU A 77 11.01 -23.86 36.84
C LEU A 77 11.14 -23.39 38.30
N GLY A 78 10.30 -22.46 38.73
CA GLY A 78 10.31 -21.91 40.08
C GLY A 78 10.16 -22.97 41.17
N ASP A 79 9.36 -24.01 40.92
CA ASP A 79 9.16 -25.12 41.87
C ASP A 79 10.39 -26.05 41.98
N ALA A 80 11.23 -26.10 40.94
CA ALA A 80 12.41 -26.97 40.90
C ALA A 80 13.70 -26.30 41.42
N MET A 81 13.90 -25.00 41.16
CA MET A 81 15.15 -24.29 41.46
C MET A 81 14.98 -22.95 42.19
N GLY A 82 13.74 -22.59 42.53
CA GLY A 82 13.39 -21.30 43.12
C GLY A 82 13.12 -20.22 42.07
N ARG A 83 12.18 -19.34 42.40
CA ARG A 83 11.68 -18.29 41.47
C ARG A 83 12.77 -17.33 41.03
N SER A 84 13.74 -16.99 41.89
CA SER A 84 14.82 -16.05 41.54
C SER A 84 15.72 -16.61 40.43
N TRP A 85 16.17 -17.86 40.56
CA TRP A 85 17.02 -18.50 39.55
C TRP A 85 16.27 -18.84 38.27
N SER A 86 14.99 -19.21 38.38
CA SER A 86 14.14 -19.38 37.22
C SER A 86 14.01 -18.09 36.38
N ALA A 87 13.89 -16.93 37.02
CA ALA A 87 13.85 -15.64 36.31
C ALA A 87 15.11 -15.42 35.47
N VAL A 88 16.29 -15.76 36.02
CA VAL A 88 17.57 -15.66 35.32
C VAL A 88 17.60 -16.59 34.10
N VAL A 89 17.12 -17.83 34.24
CA VAL A 89 17.05 -18.78 33.12
C VAL A 89 16.15 -18.26 32.01
N VAL A 90 14.94 -17.77 32.33
CA VAL A 90 14.01 -17.19 31.34
C VAL A 90 14.62 -15.97 30.67
N ALA A 91 15.34 -15.12 31.42
CA ALA A 91 16.04 -13.96 30.87
C ALA A 91 17.15 -14.38 29.89
N VAL A 92 17.94 -15.41 30.20
CA VAL A 92 18.97 -15.94 29.29
C VAL A 92 18.34 -16.49 28.02
N VAL A 93 17.22 -17.22 28.10
CA VAL A 93 16.49 -17.70 26.93
C VAL A 93 16.08 -16.54 26.02
N TRP A 94 15.50 -15.48 26.58
CA TRP A 94 15.12 -14.30 25.81
C TRP A 94 16.32 -13.51 25.26
N ALA A 95 17.44 -13.47 25.98
CA ALA A 95 18.67 -12.86 25.50
C ALA A 95 19.19 -13.59 24.25
N LEU A 96 19.15 -14.94 24.25
CA LEU A 96 19.54 -15.75 23.09
C LEU A 96 18.59 -15.54 21.90
N VAL A 97 17.27 -15.57 22.15
CA VAL A 97 16.27 -15.29 21.10
C VAL A 97 16.48 -13.89 20.53
N GLY A 98 16.67 -12.88 21.37
CA GLY A 98 16.93 -11.50 20.97
C GLY A 98 18.21 -11.35 20.15
N ALA A 99 19.30 -11.99 20.56
CA ALA A 99 20.56 -11.99 19.83
C ALA A 99 20.39 -12.59 18.42
N VAL A 100 19.71 -13.73 18.31
CA VAL A 100 19.43 -14.38 17.03
C VAL A 100 18.56 -13.51 16.13
N LEU A 101 17.47 -12.94 16.66
CA LEU A 101 16.59 -12.04 15.92
C LEU A 101 17.32 -10.77 15.46
N PHE A 102 18.15 -10.19 16.32
CA PHE A 102 18.96 -9.02 15.97
C PHE A 102 19.91 -9.30 14.82
N VAL A 103 20.64 -10.43 14.86
CA VAL A 103 21.57 -10.82 13.79
C VAL A 103 20.84 -11.05 12.47
N ARG A 104 19.70 -11.75 12.49
CA ARG A 104 18.88 -11.99 11.29
C ARG A 104 18.29 -10.68 10.75
N GLY A 105 17.66 -9.88 11.61
CA GLY A 105 17.09 -8.59 11.23
C GLY A 105 18.13 -7.64 10.65
N ARG A 106 19.33 -7.58 11.24
CA ARG A 106 20.46 -6.82 10.69
C ARG A 106 20.91 -7.33 9.32
N THR A 107 20.88 -8.64 9.10
CA THR A 107 21.26 -9.25 7.82
C THR A 107 20.25 -8.92 6.73
N GLU A 108 18.95 -9.08 7.01
CA GLU A 108 17.90 -8.74 6.05
C GLU A 108 17.85 -7.23 5.77
N ALA A 109 17.97 -6.39 6.80
CA ALA A 109 18.03 -4.94 6.62
C ALA A 109 19.21 -4.50 5.74
N ARG A 110 20.34 -5.21 5.81
CA ARG A 110 21.50 -4.98 4.94
C ARG A 110 21.24 -5.42 3.50
N ARG A 111 20.42 -6.45 3.26
CA ARG A 111 20.02 -6.88 1.91
C ARG A 111 19.05 -5.90 1.24
N VAL A 112 18.26 -5.18 2.03
CA VAL A 112 17.35 -4.12 1.54
C VAL A 112 18.12 -2.82 1.17
N LYS A 113 19.46 -2.76 1.34
CA LYS A 113 20.30 -1.70 0.73
C LYS A 113 20.33 -1.85 -0.80
N GLY A 114 19.28 -1.41 -1.47
CA GLY A 114 19.10 -1.64 -2.90
C GLY A 114 17.99 -0.85 -3.58
N LEU A 115 17.62 0.34 -3.11
CA LEU A 115 16.90 1.34 -3.92
C LEU A 115 17.71 2.61 -4.29
N PRO A 116 19.07 2.63 -4.32
CA PRO A 116 19.80 3.84 -4.75
C PRO A 116 19.58 4.15 -6.25
N ARG A 117 19.29 3.14 -7.09
CA ARG A 117 19.10 3.33 -8.54
C ARG A 117 17.85 4.11 -8.89
N THR A 118 16.75 3.95 -8.15
CA THR A 118 15.49 4.67 -8.41
C THR A 118 15.57 6.12 -7.92
N ALA A 119 16.24 6.36 -6.79
CA ALA A 119 16.49 7.71 -6.29
C ALA A 119 17.50 8.49 -7.16
N GLU A 120 18.52 7.83 -7.72
CA GLU A 120 19.45 8.46 -8.68
C GLU A 120 18.80 8.77 -10.02
N SER A 121 17.95 7.89 -10.56
CA SER A 121 17.25 8.14 -11.83
C SER A 121 16.31 9.33 -11.74
N VAL A 122 15.59 9.51 -10.61
CA VAL A 122 14.73 10.69 -10.39
C VAL A 122 15.55 11.98 -10.24
N LYS A 123 16.76 11.91 -9.66
CA LYS A 123 17.69 13.05 -9.55
C LYS A 123 18.38 13.43 -10.86
N LYS A 124 18.35 12.58 -11.89
CA LYS A 124 18.92 12.87 -13.23
C LYS A 124 17.93 13.52 -14.20
N ILE A 125 16.64 13.54 -13.88
CA ILE A 125 15.58 14.17 -14.68
C ILE A 125 15.57 15.72 -14.67
N PRO A 126 16.10 16.47 -13.66
CA PRO A 126 16.02 17.93 -13.72
C PRO A 126 16.92 18.56 -14.80
N ASN A 127 18.03 17.91 -15.17
CA ASN A 127 18.97 18.45 -16.17
C ASN A 127 18.46 18.33 -17.62
N ALA A 128 17.41 17.53 -17.88
CA ALA A 128 16.79 17.45 -19.20
C ALA A 128 15.67 18.50 -19.40
N LEU A 129 15.25 19.20 -18.33
CA LEU A 129 14.24 20.26 -18.37
C LEU A 129 14.85 21.68 -18.31
N GLN A 130 16.14 21.81 -18.06
CA GLN A 130 16.88 23.05 -18.28
C GLN A 130 17.44 23.02 -19.69
N GLY A 131 16.60 23.47 -20.64
CA GLY A 131 16.95 23.60 -22.04
C GLY A 131 18.27 24.33 -22.21
N HIS A 132 19.15 23.77 -23.04
CA HIS A 132 20.28 24.49 -23.58
C HIS A 132 19.72 25.62 -24.45
N GLU A 133 19.66 26.83 -23.91
CA GLU A 133 19.61 28.04 -24.74
C GLU A 133 20.90 28.05 -25.58
N GLU A 134 20.75 27.74 -26.86
CA GLU A 134 21.71 28.09 -27.91
C GLU A 134 22.11 29.56 -27.72
N LYS A 135 23.41 29.79 -27.51
CA LYS A 135 24.01 31.09 -27.77
C LYS A 135 24.96 30.92 -28.96
N ASN A 136 24.57 31.63 -30.03
CA ASN A 136 25.28 31.90 -31.28
C ASN A 136 26.81 31.96 -31.16
#